data_AF-A0A919Z4N6-F1
#
_entry.id   AF-A0A919Z4N6-F1
#
_cell.length_a   1.000
_cell.length_b   1.000
_cell.length_c   1.000
_cell.angle_alpha   90.00
_cell.angle_beta   90.00
_cell.angle_gamma   90.00
#
_symmetry.space_group_name_H-M   'P 1'
#
loop_
_entity.id
_entity.type
_entity.pdbx_description
1 polymer ?
#
loop_
_entity_poly.entity_id
_entity_poly.type
_entity_poly.pdbx_seq_one_letter_code
_entity_poly.pdbx_strand_id
1 'polypeptide(L)'
;MKKKERLEKAVTDSLLEGELNKGEPDKMAVERLPSKYEIRQTVKLDPIVEETTVIRTMAEEVDDRYDEYMKRSERGTPSDTNK
;
A
#
# COMPACT_ATOMS: atom_id res chain seq x y z
N MET A 1 -6.92 -63.75 7.62
CA MET A 1 -7.22 -62.47 8.31
C MET A 1 -5.97 -61.64 8.65
N LYS A 2 -4.90 -62.21 9.20
CA LYS A 2 -3.68 -61.49 9.64
C LYS A 2 -2.95 -60.59 8.60
N LYS A 3 -3.10 -60.83 7.30
CA LYS A 3 -2.42 -60.04 6.25
C LYS A 3 -3.11 -58.69 5.98
N LYS A 4 -4.45 -58.66 6.03
CA LYS A 4 -5.25 -57.45 5.80
C LYS A 4 -5.06 -56.45 6.95
N GLU A 5 -5.11 -56.95 8.18
CA GLU A 5 -4.92 -56.18 9.41
C GLU A 5 -3.53 -55.52 9.48
N ARG A 6 -2.48 -56.23 9.05
CA ARG A 6 -1.12 -55.68 8.94
C ARG A 6 -1.00 -54.60 7.87
N LEU A 7 -1.74 -54.75 6.77
CA LEU A 7 -1.75 -53.78 5.68
C LEU A 7 -2.47 -52.50 6.09
N GLU A 8 -3.62 -52.64 6.75
CA GLU A 8 -4.38 -51.50 7.30
C GLU A 8 -3.52 -50.74 8.32
N LYS A 9 -2.80 -51.46 9.19
CA LYS A 9 -1.89 -50.84 10.15
C LYS A 9 -0.72 -50.10 9.47
N ALA A 10 -0.09 -50.70 8.47
CA ALA A 10 0.99 -50.04 7.72
C ALA A 10 0.51 -48.80 6.96
N VAL A 11 -0.73 -48.82 6.45
CA VAL A 11 -1.36 -47.68 5.78
C VAL A 11 -1.69 -46.58 6.79
N THR A 12 -2.22 -46.91 7.96
CA THR A 12 -2.46 -45.92 9.02
C THR A 12 -1.18 -45.31 9.52
N ASP A 13 -0.14 -46.12 9.75
CA ASP A 13 1.15 -45.65 10.23
C ASP A 13 1.78 -44.72 9.18
N SER A 14 1.75 -45.09 7.89
CA SER A 14 2.24 -44.23 6.80
C SER A 14 1.44 -42.93 6.60
N LEU A 15 0.15 -42.90 6.92
CA LEU A 15 -0.69 -41.70 6.82
C LEU A 15 -0.57 -40.79 8.05
N LEU A 16 -0.25 -41.35 9.22
CA LEU A 16 -0.04 -40.62 10.47
C LEU A 16 1.41 -40.12 10.61
N GLU A 17 2.38 -40.93 10.22
CA GLU A 17 3.82 -40.63 10.26
C GLU A 17 4.33 -39.99 8.97
N GLY A 18 3.54 -40.04 7.89
CA GLY A 18 3.80 -39.33 6.65
C GLY A 18 3.80 -37.83 6.94
N GLU A 19 5.01 -37.30 7.10
CA GLU A 19 5.33 -35.91 7.40
C GLU A 19 4.25 -34.98 6.86
N LEU A 20 3.39 -34.51 7.77
CA LEU A 20 2.80 -33.20 7.62
C LEU A 20 4.00 -32.25 7.59
N ASN A 21 4.54 -32.05 6.38
CA ASN A 21 5.50 -31.03 5.99
C ASN A 21 4.82 -29.67 6.19
N LYS A 22 4.46 -29.39 7.44
CA LYS A 22 4.30 -28.07 7.98
C LYS A 22 5.74 -27.57 7.97
N GLY A 23 6.12 -26.93 6.88
CA GLY A 23 7.38 -26.21 6.79
C GLY A 23 7.58 -25.33 8.03
N GLU A 24 8.82 -24.89 8.27
CA GLU A 24 9.18 -24.14 9.49
C GLU A 24 8.06 -23.19 9.93
N PRO A 25 7.54 -23.35 11.16
CA PRO A 25 6.33 -22.65 11.60
C PRO A 25 6.46 -21.13 11.46
N ASP A 26 7.68 -20.63 11.59
CA ASP A 26 8.03 -19.22 11.43
C ASP A 26 7.83 -18.73 9.98
N LYS A 27 8.20 -19.54 8.99
CA LYS A 27 8.00 -19.21 7.56
C LYS A 27 6.52 -19.20 7.19
N MET A 28 5.75 -20.18 7.68
CA MET A 28 4.31 -20.22 7.48
C MET A 28 3.58 -19.05 8.17
N ALA A 29 4.10 -18.54 9.30
CA ALA A 29 3.53 -17.38 9.98
C ALA A 29 3.74 -16.09 9.18
N VAL A 30 4.91 -15.93 8.55
CA VAL A 30 5.22 -14.79 7.68
C VAL A 30 4.39 -14.81 6.39
N GLU A 31 4.19 -15.96 5.77
CA GLU A 31 3.34 -16.08 4.57
C GLU A 31 1.85 -15.87 4.85
N ARG A 32 1.39 -16.18 6.07
CA ARG A 32 0.00 -15.93 6.51
C ARG A 32 -0.26 -14.49 6.91
N LEU A 33 0.78 -13.70 7.17
CA LEU A 33 0.61 -12.27 7.45
C LEU A 33 0.15 -11.58 6.16
N PRO A 34 -0.95 -10.81 6.19
CA PRO A 34 -1.36 -10.04 5.02
C PRO A 34 -0.21 -9.11 4.62
N SER A 35 0.04 -9.02 3.31
CA SER A 35 1.10 -8.18 2.73
C SER A 35 1.08 -6.79 3.34
N LYS A 36 2.26 -6.30 3.75
CA LYS A 36 2.44 -5.00 4.41
C LYS A 36 1.80 -3.91 3.56
N TYR A 37 0.75 -3.33 4.13
CA TYR A 37 -0.04 -2.17 3.75
C TYR A 37 0.52 -1.32 2.59
N GLU A 38 -0.32 -1.05 1.59
CA GLU A 38 -0.08 0.04 0.64
C GLU A 38 -0.07 1.37 1.39
N ILE A 39 1.06 2.09 1.36
CA ILE A 39 1.13 3.46 1.85
C ILE A 39 0.78 4.39 0.70
N ARG A 40 -0.46 4.88 0.66
CA ARG A 40 -0.89 5.94 -0.26
C ARG A 40 -0.58 7.29 0.38
N GLN A 41 0.47 7.96 -0.09
CA GLN A 41 0.75 9.33 0.31
C GLN A 41 0.10 10.29 -0.69
N THR A 42 -0.94 11.00 -0.24
CA THR A 42 -1.45 12.16 -0.97
C THR A 42 -0.43 13.28 -0.83
N VAL A 43 0.14 13.73 -1.95
CA VAL A 43 1.04 14.88 -1.96
C VAL A 43 0.22 16.11 -1.56
N LYS A 44 0.70 16.86 -0.56
CA LYS A 44 -0.01 18.03 -0.02
C LYS A 44 0.19 19.30 -0.86
N LEU A 45 1.27 19.36 -1.65
CA LEU A 45 1.74 20.57 -2.32
C LEU A 45 1.98 20.27 -3.81
N ASP A 46 1.47 21.12 -4.70
CA ASP A 46 1.69 21.02 -6.14
C ASP A 46 2.93 21.84 -6.53
N PRO A 47 4.02 21.22 -7.04
CA PRO A 47 5.25 21.94 -7.35
C PRO A 47 5.05 23.03 -8.41
N ILE A 48 4.09 22.87 -9.33
CA ILE A 48 3.83 23.85 -10.38
C ILE A 48 3.26 25.14 -9.78
N VAL A 49 2.35 25.00 -8.80
CA VAL A 49 1.72 26.14 -8.12
C VAL A 49 2.75 26.92 -7.30
N GLU A 50 3.64 26.23 -6.59
CA GLU A 50 4.69 26.86 -5.80
C GLU A 50 5.67 27.65 -6.69
N GLU A 51 6.14 27.03 -7.76
CA GLU A 51 7.07 27.68 -8.70
C GLU A 51 6.43 28.92 -9.35
N THR A 52 5.18 28.81 -9.81
CA THR A 52 4.46 29.95 -10.42
C THR A 52 4.18 31.06 -9.40
N THR A 53 3.88 30.73 -8.14
CA THR A 53 3.70 31.73 -7.07
C THR A 53 4.99 32.50 -6.84
N VAL A 54 6.12 31.82 -6.71
CA VAL A 54 7.43 32.45 -6.49
C VAL A 54 7.81 33.33 -7.68
N ILE A 55 7.64 32.84 -8.90
CA ILE A 55 7.99 33.61 -10.11
C ILE A 55 7.12 34.87 -10.23
N ARG A 56 5.82 34.79 -9.91
CA ARG A 56 4.91 35.95 -9.91
C ARG A 56 5.25 37.02 -8.88
N THR A 57 5.98 36.67 -7.81
CA THR A 57 6.52 37.70 -6.90
C THR A 57 7.64 38.53 -7.55
N MET A 58 8.28 37.99 -8.60
CA MET A 58 9.43 38.63 -9.27
C MET A 58 9.05 39.28 -10.60
N ALA A 59 8.09 38.74 -11.34
CA ALA A 59 7.67 39.24 -12.64
C ALA A 59 6.19 38.94 -12.93
N GLU A 60 5.50 39.89 -13.58
CA GLU A 60 4.12 39.73 -14.04
C GLU A 60 4.09 39.17 -15.47
N GLU A 61 3.15 38.27 -15.75
CA GLU A 61 2.97 37.70 -17.08
C GLU A 61 2.27 38.70 -18.01
N VAL A 62 2.66 38.71 -19.29
CA VAL A 62 2.12 39.68 -20.28
C VAL A 62 0.77 39.25 -20.86
N ASP A 63 0.43 37.97 -20.73
CA ASP A 63 -0.68 37.31 -21.46
C ASP A 63 -1.65 36.57 -20.52
N ASP A 64 -1.53 36.77 -19.20
CA ASP A 64 -2.42 36.25 -18.15
C ASP A 64 -2.73 34.73 -18.22
N ARG A 65 -1.92 33.94 -18.94
CA ARG A 65 -2.23 32.54 -19.28
C ARG A 65 -2.40 31.64 -18.07
N TYR A 66 -1.78 31.97 -16.94
CA TYR A 66 -1.85 31.18 -15.73
C TYR A 66 -2.77 31.79 -14.65
N ASP A 67 -3.46 32.90 -14.94
CA ASP A 67 -4.35 33.54 -13.97
C ASP A 67 -5.52 32.68 -13.56
N GLU A 68 -6.12 31.96 -14.52
CA GLU A 68 -7.23 31.06 -14.25
C GLU A 68 -6.80 29.88 -13.37
N TYR A 69 -5.57 29.40 -13.59
CA TYR A 69 -4.99 28.32 -12.81
C TYR A 69 -4.68 28.76 -11.37
N MET A 70 -4.12 29.95 -11.17
CA MET A 70 -3.87 30.53 -9.84
C MET A 70 -5.17 30.80 -9.07
N LYS A 71 -6.21 31.32 -9.72
CA LYS A 71 -7.55 31.47 -9.11
C LYS A 71 -8.16 30.13 -8.68
N ARG A 72 -7.75 29.02 -9.30
CA ARG A 72 -8.21 27.67 -8.92
C ARG A 72 -7.41 27.11 -7.75
N SER A 73 -6.11 27.37 -7.67
CA SER A 73 -5.28 26.94 -6.55
C SER A 73 -5.68 27.64 -5.24
N GLU A 74 -5.99 28.94 -5.29
CA GLU A 74 -6.46 29.72 -4.13
C GLU A 74 -7.77 29.17 -3.54
N ARG A 75 -8.72 28.77 -4.40
CA ARG A 75 -10.02 28.19 -3.99
C ARG A 75 -9.90 26.82 -3.30
N GLY A 76 -8.78 26.13 -3.47
CA GLY A 76 -8.50 24.83 -2.87
C GLY A 76 -7.88 24.91 -1.47
N THR A 77 -7.43 26.10 -1.04
CA THR A 77 -6.93 26.31 0.32
C THR A 77 -8.11 26.51 1.26
N PRO A 78 -8.32 25.66 2.29
CA PRO A 78 -9.24 26.02 3.36
C PRO A 78 -8.62 27.24 4.04
N SER A 79 -9.28 28.40 3.91
CA SER A 79 -8.93 29.58 4.69
C SER A 79 -9.16 29.24 6.16
N ASP A 80 -8.06 29.02 6.87
CA ASP A 80 -8.06 28.85 8.32
C ASP A 80 -8.26 30.25 8.95
N THR A 81 -9.47 30.79 8.80
CA THR A 81 -9.90 32.02 9.46
C THR A 81 -10.90 31.67 10.56
N ASN A 82 -10.36 31.33 11.73
CA ASN A 82 -11.09 31.44 12.99
C ASN A 82 -10.46 32.60 13.78
N LYS A 83 -11.11 33.76 13.78
CA LYS A 83 -10.84 34.88 14.69
C LYS A 83 -12.13 35.58 15.04
#